data_AF-A0A7C6F891-F1
#
_entry.id   AF-A0A7C6F891-F1
#
_cell.length_a   1.000
_cell.length_b   1.000
_cell.length_c   1.000
_cell.angle_alpha   90.00
_cell.angle_beta   90.00
_cell.angle_gamma   90.00
#
_symmetry.space_group_name_H-M   'P 1'
#
loop_
_entity.id
_entity.type
_entity.pdbx_description
1 polymer ?
#
loop_
_entity_poly.entity_id
_entity_poly.type
_entity_poly.pdbx_seq_one_letter_code
_entity_poly.pdbx_strand_id
1 'polypeptide(L)'
;MSLLETIISAQGGALVKQLADSNGVDVSDALNILGKLVPGLTQQIKQNAAEPKGLDSLMKALESGQHQRYLERETEAFTPEAIADGNAILGHLLGSKDRSRAMAAEVATQIGASDSIIKRMLPQVAAMVMGAMSSQTRSSNGALGDLLGMMGGGQQNQAMGMLASFLDRDNDGSVIDDVMGMAARMLFK
;
A
#
# COMPACT_ATOMS: atom_id res chain seq x y z
N MET A 1 3.46 -11.25 -8.17
CA MET A 1 2.72 -11.88 -7.06
C MET A 1 1.26 -11.47 -7.17
N SER A 2 0.32 -12.32 -6.74
CA SER A 2 -1.09 -11.94 -6.61
C SER A 2 -1.31 -11.15 -5.32
N LEU A 3 -2.35 -10.31 -5.23
CA LEU A 3 -2.68 -9.59 -3.99
C LEU A 3 -2.93 -10.54 -2.82
N LEU A 4 -3.55 -11.68 -3.10
CA LEU A 4 -3.76 -12.74 -2.11
C LEU A 4 -2.42 -13.25 -1.56
N GLU A 5 -1.46 -13.53 -2.43
CA GLU A 5 -0.12 -13.98 -2.02
C GLU A 5 0.59 -12.91 -1.20
N THR A 6 0.49 -11.64 -1.61
CA THR A 6 1.05 -10.51 -0.86
C THR A 6 0.47 -10.40 0.55
N ILE A 7 -0.84 -10.62 0.71
CA ILE A 7 -1.49 -10.59 2.04
C ILE A 7 -1.12 -11.82 2.87
N ILE A 8 -1.08 -13.01 2.27
CA ILE A 8 -0.74 -14.26 2.98
C ILE A 8 0.72 -14.24 3.46
N SER A 9 1.63 -13.74 2.63
CA SER A 9 3.07 -13.65 2.94
C SER A 9 3.45 -12.43 3.78
N ALA A 10 2.55 -11.43 3.90
CA ALA A 10 2.81 -10.23 4.67
C ALA A 10 3.15 -10.56 6.12
N GLN A 11 4.24 -9.95 6.60
CA GLN A 11 4.77 -10.16 7.96
C GLN A 11 4.99 -11.64 8.28
N GLY A 12 5.35 -12.46 7.28
CA GLY A 12 5.58 -13.89 7.46
C GLY A 12 4.32 -14.70 7.82
N GLY A 13 3.13 -14.19 7.48
CA GLY A 13 1.84 -14.81 7.79
C GLY A 13 1.19 -14.34 9.09
N ALA A 14 1.83 -13.39 9.82
CA ALA A 14 1.29 -12.84 11.06
C ALA A 14 -0.08 -12.19 10.88
N LEU A 15 -0.31 -11.49 9.75
CA LEU A 15 -1.63 -10.91 9.45
C LEU A 15 -2.74 -11.95 9.37
N VAL A 16 -2.48 -13.09 8.73
CA VAL A 16 -3.48 -14.15 8.60
C VAL A 16 -3.79 -14.75 9.97
N LYS A 17 -2.76 -14.95 10.79
CA LYS A 17 -2.92 -15.44 12.16
C LYS A 17 -3.75 -14.48 13.00
N GLN A 18 -3.45 -13.19 12.97
CA GLN A 18 -4.18 -12.18 13.72
C GLN A 18 -5.62 -11.98 13.22
N LEU A 19 -5.84 -12.16 11.92
CA LEU A 19 -7.18 -12.19 11.33
C LEU A 19 -8.00 -13.36 11.86
N ALA A 20 -7.40 -14.54 11.95
CA ALA A 20 -8.01 -15.71 12.58
C ALA A 20 -8.34 -15.47 14.07
N ASP A 21 -7.34 -15.02 14.84
CA ASP A 21 -7.44 -14.79 16.28
C ASP A 21 -8.53 -13.75 16.62
N SER A 22 -8.56 -12.62 15.91
CA SER A 22 -9.54 -11.54 16.13
C SER A 22 -10.98 -11.91 15.76
N ASN A 23 -11.18 -12.95 14.94
CA ASN A 23 -12.50 -13.42 14.52
C ASN A 23 -12.91 -14.75 15.18
N GLY A 24 -12.03 -15.37 15.97
CA GLY A 24 -12.28 -16.64 16.64
C GLY A 24 -12.44 -17.81 15.67
N VAL A 25 -11.63 -17.83 14.60
CA VAL A 25 -11.60 -18.91 13.61
C VAL A 25 -10.20 -19.50 13.50
N ASP A 26 -10.09 -20.70 12.95
CA ASP A 26 -8.78 -21.30 12.69
C ASP A 26 -8.07 -20.59 11.52
N VAL A 27 -6.73 -20.65 11.51
CA VAL A 27 -5.91 -20.07 10.43
C VAL A 27 -6.29 -20.64 9.07
N SER A 28 -6.62 -21.94 9.00
CA SER A 28 -7.10 -22.60 7.77
C SER A 28 -8.39 -21.99 7.25
N ASP A 29 -9.34 -21.66 8.13
CA ASP A 29 -10.59 -21.00 7.75
C ASP A 29 -10.35 -19.57 7.29
N ALA A 30 -9.49 -18.82 7.99
CA ALA A 30 -9.08 -17.48 7.56
C ALA A 30 -8.46 -17.49 6.16
N LEU A 31 -7.59 -18.47 5.85
CA LEU A 31 -7.02 -18.66 4.52
C LEU A 31 -8.09 -18.98 3.46
N ASN A 32 -9.04 -19.86 3.79
CA ASN A 32 -10.16 -20.19 2.89
C ASN A 32 -11.02 -18.95 2.58
N ILE A 33 -11.30 -18.13 3.61
CA ILE A 33 -12.06 -16.89 3.49
C ILE A 33 -11.30 -15.88 2.62
N LEU A 34 -10.02 -15.64 2.90
CA LEU A 34 -9.16 -14.77 2.10
C LEU A 34 -9.11 -15.22 0.63
N GLY A 35 -8.99 -16.52 0.40
CA GLY A 35 -8.97 -17.13 -0.93
C GLY A 35 -10.24 -16.90 -1.75
N LYS A 36 -11.37 -16.57 -1.11
CA LYS A 36 -12.63 -16.21 -1.77
C LYS A 36 -12.86 -14.72 -1.85
N LEU A 37 -12.62 -14.00 -0.75
CA LEU A 37 -12.87 -12.57 -0.65
C LEU A 37 -11.90 -11.76 -1.51
N VAL A 38 -10.60 -12.03 -1.43
CA VAL A 38 -9.57 -11.21 -2.10
C VAL A 38 -9.76 -11.21 -3.63
N PRO A 39 -9.97 -12.36 -4.31
CA PRO A 39 -10.22 -12.34 -5.75
C PRO A 39 -11.52 -11.62 -6.13
N GLY A 40 -12.59 -11.78 -5.35
CA GLY A 40 -13.87 -11.10 -5.58
C GLY A 40 -13.75 -9.58 -5.46
N LEU A 41 -13.07 -9.10 -4.41
CA LEU A 41 -12.78 -7.68 -4.22
C LEU A 41 -11.88 -7.14 -5.33
N THR A 42 -10.83 -7.88 -5.70
CA THR A 42 -9.93 -7.51 -6.80
C THR A 42 -10.68 -7.36 -8.12
N GLN A 43 -11.62 -8.26 -8.39
CA GLN A 43 -12.45 -8.19 -9.59
C GLN A 43 -13.37 -6.95 -9.58
N GLN A 44 -13.99 -6.64 -8.45
CA GLN A 44 -14.79 -5.42 -8.33
C GLN A 44 -13.95 -4.15 -8.50
N ILE A 45 -12.74 -4.11 -7.93
CA ILE A 45 -11.81 -3.00 -8.10
C ILE A 45 -11.49 -2.79 -9.57
N LYS A 46 -11.20 -3.87 -10.31
CA LYS A 46 -10.96 -3.80 -11.76
C LYS A 46 -12.18 -3.26 -12.53
N GLN A 47 -13.38 -3.71 -12.18
CA GLN A 47 -14.61 -3.21 -12.80
C GLN A 47 -14.80 -1.72 -12.54
N ASN A 48 -14.61 -1.27 -11.31
CA ASN A 48 -14.75 0.14 -10.96
C ASN A 48 -13.65 1.00 -11.59
N ALA A 49 -12.42 0.51 -11.67
CA ALA A 49 -11.31 1.21 -12.30
C ALA A 49 -11.44 1.30 -13.84
N ALA A 50 -12.31 0.50 -14.45
CA ALA A 50 -12.63 0.63 -15.87
C ALA A 50 -13.48 1.87 -16.18
N GLU A 51 -14.15 2.44 -15.17
CA GLU A 51 -14.89 3.70 -15.29
C GLU A 51 -13.99 4.89 -14.90
N PRO A 52 -13.98 6.00 -15.66
CA PRO A 52 -13.13 7.16 -15.36
C PRO A 52 -13.30 7.69 -13.92
N LYS A 53 -14.55 7.78 -13.45
CA LYS A 53 -14.86 8.25 -12.09
C LYS A 53 -14.40 7.27 -11.00
N GLY A 54 -14.49 5.97 -11.26
CA GLY A 54 -14.05 4.94 -10.32
C GLY A 54 -12.53 4.89 -10.23
N LEU A 55 -11.83 5.07 -11.35
CA LEU A 55 -10.38 5.21 -11.39
C LEU A 55 -9.89 6.41 -10.59
N ASP A 56 -10.47 7.60 -10.81
CA ASP A 56 -10.12 8.82 -10.07
C ASP A 56 -10.32 8.65 -8.55
N SER A 57 -11.42 8.00 -8.16
CA SER A 57 -11.73 7.74 -6.75
C SER A 57 -10.72 6.77 -6.12
N LEU A 58 -10.34 5.73 -6.86
CA LEU A 58 -9.33 4.76 -6.44
C LEU A 58 -7.95 5.42 -6.30
N MET A 59 -7.53 6.23 -7.27
CA MET A 59 -6.26 6.96 -7.22
C MET A 59 -6.19 7.86 -6.00
N LYS A 60 -7.24 8.66 -5.75
CA LYS A 60 -7.33 9.51 -4.55
C LYS A 60 -7.22 8.71 -3.26
N ALA A 61 -7.92 7.58 -3.15
CA ALA A 61 -7.84 6.72 -1.97
C ALA A 61 -6.42 6.15 -1.76
N LEU A 62 -5.76 5.73 -2.84
CA LEU A 62 -4.38 5.22 -2.78
C LEU A 62 -3.37 6.31 -2.38
N GLU A 63 -3.59 7.55 -2.79
CA GLU A 63 -2.73 8.70 -2.46
C GLU A 63 -2.94 9.21 -1.03
N SER A 64 -4.20 9.37 -0.59
CA SER A 64 -4.52 10.08 0.66
C SER A 64 -4.37 9.21 1.91
N GLY A 65 -4.54 7.89 1.77
CA GLY A 65 -4.92 7.05 2.90
C GLY A 65 -3.78 6.45 3.70
N GLN A 66 -2.54 6.49 3.22
CA GLN A 66 -1.40 5.77 3.83
C GLN A 66 -1.76 4.31 4.21
N HIS A 67 -2.58 3.64 3.38
CA HIS A 67 -3.18 2.34 3.70
C HIS A 67 -2.16 1.19 3.73
N GLN A 68 -0.94 1.39 3.21
CA GLN A 68 0.13 0.40 3.28
C GLN A 68 0.42 -0.07 4.72
N ARG A 69 0.16 0.78 5.72
CA ARG A 69 0.31 0.45 7.14
C ARG A 69 -0.49 -0.78 7.56
N TYR A 70 -1.64 -1.02 6.93
CA TYR A 70 -2.50 -2.19 7.19
C TYR A 70 -1.89 -3.51 6.71
N LEU A 71 -0.86 -3.43 5.85
CA LEU A 71 -0.08 -4.59 5.45
C LEU A 71 1.24 -4.68 6.24
N GLU A 72 1.87 -3.53 6.49
CA GLU A 72 3.20 -3.42 7.08
C GLU A 72 3.22 -3.57 8.61
N ARG A 73 2.11 -3.25 9.28
CA ARG A 73 2.01 -3.25 10.74
C ARG A 73 0.79 -4.06 11.18
N GLU A 74 1.06 -5.22 11.78
CA GLU A 74 0.02 -6.17 12.22
C GLU A 74 -1.03 -5.50 13.11
N THR A 75 -0.60 -4.73 14.10
CA THR A 75 -1.50 -4.08 15.07
C THR A 75 -2.39 -3.03 14.44
N GLU A 76 -1.99 -2.44 13.31
CA GLU A 76 -2.75 -1.37 12.65
C GLU A 76 -3.84 -1.92 11.72
N ALA A 77 -3.73 -3.17 11.24
CA ALA A 77 -4.67 -3.76 10.30
C ALA A 77 -6.05 -4.09 10.91
N PHE A 78 -6.13 -4.15 12.24
CA PHE A 78 -7.33 -4.60 12.98
C PHE A 78 -7.91 -3.51 13.88
N THR A 79 -7.44 -2.27 13.78
CA THR A 79 -7.96 -1.16 14.60
C THR A 79 -9.36 -0.74 14.14
N PRO A 80 -10.13 -0.04 14.98
CA PRO A 80 -11.41 0.55 14.57
C PRO A 80 -11.28 1.44 13.34
N GLU A 81 -10.16 2.16 13.20
CA GLU A 81 -9.86 3.00 12.03
C GLU A 81 -9.66 2.15 10.78
N ALA A 82 -8.92 1.04 10.86
CA ALA A 82 -8.75 0.11 9.72
C ALA A 82 -10.08 -0.50 9.27
N ILE A 83 -10.94 -0.84 10.23
CA ILE A 83 -12.29 -1.35 9.93
C ILE A 83 -13.16 -0.24 9.30
N ALA A 84 -13.06 1.00 9.77
CA ALA A 84 -13.77 2.13 9.20
C ALA A 84 -13.31 2.42 7.76
N ASP A 85 -12.00 2.44 7.52
CA ASP A 85 -11.39 2.58 6.20
C ASP A 85 -11.85 1.44 5.28
N GLY A 86 -11.79 0.19 5.74
CA GLY A 86 -12.29 -0.98 5.02
C GLY A 86 -13.76 -0.85 4.62
N ASN A 87 -14.61 -0.34 5.50
CA ASN A 87 -16.01 -0.05 5.19
C ASN A 87 -16.18 1.07 4.15
N ALA A 88 -15.37 2.13 4.22
CA ALA A 88 -15.39 3.21 3.23
C ALA A 88 -14.96 2.69 1.85
N ILE A 89 -13.89 1.88 1.80
CA ILE A 89 -13.42 1.19 0.60
C ILE A 89 -14.53 0.34 0.00
N LEU A 90 -15.19 -0.51 0.79
CA LEU A 90 -16.32 -1.31 0.33
C LEU A 90 -17.48 -0.43 -0.17
N GLY A 91 -17.72 0.72 0.44
CA GLY A 91 -18.72 1.69 -0.01
C GLY A 91 -18.41 2.24 -1.41
N HIS A 92 -17.15 2.55 -1.70
CA HIS A 92 -16.73 3.00 -3.03
C HIS A 92 -16.69 1.85 -4.06
N LEU A 93 -16.26 0.66 -3.64
CA LEU A 93 -16.12 -0.50 -4.52
C LEU A 93 -17.45 -1.14 -4.86
N LEU A 94 -18.22 -1.45 -3.84
CA LEU A 94 -19.50 -2.14 -3.97
C LEU A 94 -20.66 -1.15 -3.97
N GLY A 95 -20.46 0.16 -3.87
CA GLY A 95 -21.48 1.21 -3.97
C GLY A 95 -22.56 1.25 -2.87
N SER A 96 -22.78 0.16 -2.12
CA SER A 96 -23.72 0.12 -1.00
C SER A 96 -23.37 -0.96 0.00
N LYS A 97 -23.77 -0.75 1.27
CA LYS A 97 -23.63 -1.76 2.33
C LYS A 97 -24.40 -3.04 2.04
N ASP A 98 -25.51 -2.96 1.30
CA ASP A 98 -26.29 -4.14 0.92
C ASP A 98 -25.52 -5.04 -0.04
N ARG A 99 -24.80 -4.47 -1.01
CA ARG A 99 -23.92 -5.26 -1.89
C ARG A 99 -22.73 -5.88 -1.13
N SER A 100 -22.17 -5.17 -0.16
CA SER A 100 -21.16 -5.74 0.75
C SER A 100 -21.71 -6.91 1.56
N ARG A 101 -22.92 -6.77 2.12
CA ARG A 101 -23.60 -7.84 2.85
C ARG A 101 -23.93 -9.04 1.96
N ALA A 102 -24.36 -8.80 0.72
CA ALA A 102 -24.65 -9.86 -0.25
C ALA A 102 -23.39 -10.66 -0.58
N MET A 103 -22.26 -9.98 -0.84
CA MET A 103 -20.96 -10.63 -1.05
C MET A 103 -20.55 -11.48 0.15
N ALA A 104 -20.73 -10.96 1.38
CA ALA A 104 -20.43 -11.72 2.60
C ALA A 104 -21.29 -12.99 2.71
N ALA A 105 -22.59 -12.89 2.44
CA ALA A 105 -23.52 -14.02 2.49
C ALA A 105 -23.21 -15.08 1.42
N GLU A 106 -22.84 -14.63 0.22
CA GLU A 106 -22.43 -15.52 -0.88
C GLU A 106 -21.19 -16.33 -0.48
N VAL A 107 -20.16 -15.65 0.04
CA VAL A 107 -18.91 -16.30 0.47
C VAL A 107 -19.15 -17.23 1.64
N ALA A 108 -19.96 -16.83 2.63
CA ALA A 108 -20.35 -17.67 3.76
C ALA A 108 -20.99 -18.99 3.28
N THR A 109 -21.89 -18.91 2.30
CA THR A 109 -22.55 -20.08 1.70
C THR A 109 -21.55 -20.99 0.98
N GLN A 110 -20.62 -20.42 0.22
CA GLN A 110 -19.65 -21.20 -0.57
C GLN A 110 -18.67 -22.01 0.30
N ILE A 111 -18.31 -21.51 1.48
CA ILE A 111 -17.29 -22.14 2.34
C ILE A 111 -17.89 -22.80 3.59
N GLY A 112 -19.20 -22.70 3.80
CA GLY A 112 -19.88 -23.24 4.98
C GLY A 112 -19.55 -22.49 6.27
N ALA A 113 -19.13 -21.22 6.19
CA ALA A 113 -18.82 -20.39 7.36
C ALA A 113 -20.04 -19.60 7.84
N SER A 114 -19.99 -19.12 9.08
CA SER A 114 -21.02 -18.21 9.60
C SER A 114 -21.00 -16.87 8.86
N ASP A 115 -22.17 -16.44 8.38
CA ASP A 115 -22.38 -15.11 7.80
C ASP A 115 -21.91 -13.97 8.71
N SER A 116 -22.05 -14.12 10.04
CA SER A 116 -21.59 -13.10 10.99
C SER A 116 -20.07 -12.99 11.07
N ILE A 117 -19.34 -14.07 10.79
CA ILE A 117 -17.87 -14.07 10.72
C ILE A 117 -17.44 -13.36 9.44
N ILE A 118 -18.01 -13.71 8.29
CA ILE A 118 -17.63 -13.10 7.00
C ILE A 118 -17.94 -11.61 6.98
N LYS A 119 -19.07 -11.18 7.55
CA LYS A 119 -19.42 -9.76 7.68
C LYS A 119 -18.42 -8.97 8.52
N ARG A 120 -17.81 -9.59 9.54
CA ARG A 120 -16.77 -8.96 10.38
C ARG A 120 -15.41 -8.92 9.66
N MET A 121 -15.07 -9.99 8.95
CA MET A 121 -13.80 -10.09 8.22
C MET A 121 -13.78 -9.25 6.95
N LEU A 122 -14.91 -9.10 6.24
CA LEU A 122 -14.96 -8.40 4.95
C LEU A 122 -14.31 -7.00 4.96
N PRO A 123 -14.62 -6.09 5.89
CA PRO A 123 -13.94 -4.79 5.96
C PRO A 123 -12.46 -4.90 6.31
N GLN A 124 -12.05 -5.84 7.17
CA GLN A 124 -10.64 -6.06 7.50
C GLN A 124 -9.86 -6.52 6.26
N VAL A 125 -10.43 -7.47 5.50
CA VAL A 125 -9.84 -7.95 4.24
C VAL A 125 -9.80 -6.83 3.20
N ALA A 126 -10.83 -5.98 3.10
CA ALA A 126 -10.81 -4.83 2.21
C ALA A 126 -9.69 -3.84 2.53
N ALA A 127 -9.44 -3.58 3.82
CA ALA A 127 -8.32 -2.75 4.28
C ALA A 127 -6.96 -3.38 3.92
N MET A 128 -6.79 -4.69 4.12
CA MET A 128 -5.57 -5.41 3.72
C MET A 128 -5.36 -5.40 2.20
N VAL A 129 -6.41 -5.57 1.40
CA VAL A 129 -6.35 -5.48 -0.07
C VAL A 129 -5.88 -4.10 -0.50
N MET A 130 -6.43 -3.04 0.10
CA MET A 130 -5.98 -1.68 -0.18
C MET A 130 -4.55 -1.42 0.31
N GLY A 131 -4.14 -2.00 1.44
CA GLY A 131 -2.76 -1.95 1.91
C GLY A 131 -1.79 -2.64 0.96
N ALA A 132 -2.13 -3.83 0.47
CA ALA A 132 -1.35 -4.56 -0.53
C ALA A 132 -1.23 -3.79 -1.85
N MET A 133 -2.34 -3.21 -2.33
CA MET A 133 -2.34 -2.39 -3.54
C MET A 133 -1.51 -1.11 -3.37
N SER A 134 -1.69 -0.40 -2.25
CA SER A 134 -0.92 0.82 -1.95
C SER A 134 0.58 0.52 -1.86
N SER A 135 0.95 -0.58 -1.19
CA SER A 135 2.33 -1.05 -1.12
C SER A 135 2.87 -1.39 -2.51
N GLN A 136 2.11 -2.10 -3.34
CA GLN A 136 2.53 -2.44 -4.70
C GLN A 136 2.67 -1.21 -5.60
N THR A 137 1.75 -0.25 -5.54
CA THR A 137 1.85 1.02 -6.27
C THR A 137 3.06 1.82 -5.83
N ARG A 138 3.37 1.85 -4.53
CA ARG A 138 4.57 2.52 -3.99
C ARG A 138 5.87 1.81 -4.36
N SER A 139 5.95 0.49 -4.29
CA SER A 139 7.13 -0.27 -4.75
C SER A 139 7.33 -0.13 -6.26
N SER A 140 6.25 -0.07 -7.03
CA SER A 140 6.31 0.18 -8.49
C SER A 140 6.77 1.63 -8.78
N ASN A 141 6.27 2.59 -7.99
CA ASN A 141 6.79 3.96 -7.92
C ASN A 141 8.12 4.06 -7.18
N GLY A 142 8.73 2.97 -6.70
CA GLY A 142 10.08 2.96 -6.16
C GLY A 142 11.08 2.91 -7.30
N ALA A 143 10.87 2.00 -8.26
CA ALA A 143 11.66 1.96 -9.50
C ALA A 143 11.33 3.13 -10.44
N LEU A 144 10.05 3.48 -10.57
CA LEU A 144 9.63 4.64 -11.36
C LEU A 144 9.85 5.97 -10.63
N GLY A 145 9.86 6.01 -9.29
CA GLY A 145 10.12 7.21 -8.50
C GLY A 145 11.59 7.43 -8.18
N ASP A 146 12.45 6.41 -8.19
CA ASP A 146 13.90 6.60 -8.34
C ASP A 146 14.20 7.13 -9.74
N LEU A 147 13.58 6.56 -10.78
CA LEU A 147 13.79 7.04 -12.17
C LEU A 147 13.21 8.44 -12.39
N LEU A 148 12.04 8.75 -11.83
CA LEU A 148 11.40 10.07 -11.89
C LEU A 148 12.00 11.05 -10.88
N GLY A 149 12.57 10.59 -9.76
CA GLY A 149 13.40 11.40 -8.88
C GLY A 149 14.76 11.74 -9.51
N MET A 150 15.26 10.85 -10.39
CA MET A 150 16.47 11.07 -11.19
C MET A 150 16.19 11.91 -12.45
N MET A 151 14.96 11.96 -12.96
CA MET A 151 14.58 12.69 -14.19
C MET A 151 13.71 13.95 -13.96
N GLY A 152 13.02 14.05 -12.83
CA GLY A 152 12.11 15.12 -12.43
C GLY A 152 12.54 15.71 -11.09
N GLY A 153 13.35 16.77 -11.16
CA GLY A 153 14.00 17.41 -10.02
C GLY A 153 13.06 17.80 -8.87
N GLY A 154 13.05 16.99 -7.82
CA GLY A 154 12.17 17.21 -6.67
C GLY A 154 12.50 16.40 -5.42
N GLN A 155 13.78 16.18 -5.08
CA GLN A 155 14.17 15.83 -3.69
C GLN A 155 15.61 16.25 -3.38
N GLN A 156 15.81 17.57 -3.27
CA GLN A 156 17.06 18.23 -2.89
C GLN A 156 17.32 18.07 -1.38
N ASN A 157 17.52 16.85 -0.87
CA ASN A 157 18.18 16.70 0.44
C ASN A 157 18.77 15.33 0.80
N GLN A 158 18.47 14.24 0.09
CA GLN A 158 18.99 12.91 0.47
C GLN A 158 20.08 12.39 -0.48
N ALA A 159 19.99 12.70 -1.78
CA ALA A 159 21.07 12.45 -2.74
C ALA A 159 22.31 13.32 -2.47
N MET A 160 22.13 14.54 -1.95
CA MET A 160 23.24 15.38 -1.47
C MET A 160 23.89 14.82 -0.20
N GLY A 161 23.19 14.04 0.63
CA GLY A 161 23.81 13.39 1.79
C GLY A 161 24.70 12.21 1.38
N MET A 162 24.30 11.45 0.35
CA MET A 162 25.09 10.35 -0.19
C MET A 162 26.25 10.83 -1.08
N LEU A 163 26.03 11.83 -1.94
CA LEU A 163 27.12 12.45 -2.71
C LEU A 163 28.04 13.29 -1.82
N ALA A 164 27.54 13.99 -0.79
CA ALA A 164 28.40 14.61 0.21
C ALA A 164 29.19 13.54 0.98
N SER A 165 28.59 12.42 1.39
CA SER A 165 29.36 11.34 2.07
C SER A 165 30.40 10.65 1.18
N PHE A 166 30.30 10.81 -0.15
CA PHE A 166 31.31 10.33 -1.11
C PHE A 166 32.31 11.42 -1.52
N LEU A 167 31.92 12.71 -1.49
CA LEU A 167 32.80 13.88 -1.72
C LEU A 167 33.51 14.36 -0.46
N ASP A 168 33.04 13.97 0.73
CA ASP A 168 33.54 14.40 2.04
C ASP A 168 34.32 13.25 2.71
N ARG A 169 34.97 12.42 1.90
CA ARG A 169 35.80 11.30 2.37
C ARG A 169 37.20 11.77 2.82
N ASP A 170 37.58 12.99 2.51
CA ASP A 170 38.84 13.62 2.91
C ASP A 170 38.67 14.96 3.66
N ASN A 171 37.43 15.46 3.84
CA ASN A 171 37.09 16.55 4.78
C ASN A 171 37.97 17.81 4.58
N ASP A 172 38.21 18.22 3.33
CA ASP A 172 39.13 19.33 3.00
C ASP A 172 38.44 20.67 2.72
N GLY A 173 37.14 20.67 2.43
CA GLY A 173 36.31 21.88 2.41
C GLY A 173 36.70 22.96 1.40
N SER A 174 37.30 22.65 0.24
CA SER A 174 37.62 23.73 -0.73
C SER A 174 37.64 23.32 -2.21
N VAL A 175 36.46 23.21 -2.83
CA VAL A 175 36.34 23.22 -4.32
C VAL A 175 35.87 24.57 -4.88
N ILE A 176 35.31 25.46 -4.06
CA ILE A 176 34.97 26.83 -4.46
C ILE A 176 36.22 27.71 -4.58
N ASP A 177 37.26 27.42 -3.80
CA ASP A 177 38.48 28.24 -3.76
C ASP A 177 39.32 28.12 -5.05
N ASP A 178 39.41 26.91 -5.60
CA ASP A 178 40.21 26.64 -6.80
C ASP A 178 39.61 27.19 -8.10
N VAL A 179 38.27 27.27 -8.21
CA VAL A 179 37.60 27.87 -9.39
C VAL A 179 37.62 29.40 -9.33
N MET A 180 37.57 29.98 -8.13
CA MET A 180 37.62 31.44 -7.95
C MET A 180 39.04 31.98 -8.20
N GLY A 181 40.07 31.20 -7.85
CA GLY A 181 41.48 31.52 -8.15
C GLY A 181 41.86 31.44 -9.63
N MET A 182 41.25 30.52 -10.41
CA MET A 182 41.53 30.40 -11.85
C MET A 182 40.88 31.53 -12.68
N ALA A 183 39.68 31.98 -12.30
CA ALA A 183 39.00 33.08 -12.98
C ALA A 183 39.70 34.43 -12.77
N ALA A 184 40.20 34.70 -11.56
CA ALA A 184 40.95 35.92 -11.27
C ALA A 184 42.30 35.99 -12.01
N ARG A 185 42.94 34.83 -12.26
CA ARG A 185 44.26 34.75 -12.91
C ARG A 185 44.22 34.89 -14.43
N MET A 186 43.05 34.75 -15.07
CA MET A 186 42.88 35.05 -16.50
C MET A 186 42.47 36.51 -16.80
N LEU A 187 42.05 37.28 -15.79
CA LEU A 187 41.63 38.67 -15.96
C LEU A 187 42.73 39.71 -15.71
N PHE A 188 43.90 39.29 -15.23
CA PHE A 188 45.04 40.18 -14.94
C PHE A 188 46.33 39.78 -15.66
N LYS A 189 46.24 39.39 -16.93
CA LYS A 189 47.40 39.29 -17.81
C LYS A 189 47.22 40.16 -19.04
#